data_AF-A0A1P8RTI2-F1
#
_entry.id   AF-A0A1P8RTI2-F1
#
_cell.length_a   1.000
_cell.length_b   1.000
_cell.length_c   1.000
_cell.angle_alpha   90.00
_cell.angle_beta   90.00
_cell.angle_gamma   90.00
#
_symmetry.space_group_name_H-M   'P 1'
#
loop_
_entity.id
_entity.type
_entity.pdbx_description
1 polymer ?
#
loop_
_entity_poly.entity_id
_entity_poly.type
_entity_poly.pdbx_seq_one_letter_code
_entity_poly.pdbx_strand_id
1 'polypeptide(L)'
;MKHIVLLSFALLLGFSSSAQGRRDRMGNPIINREPTEEEIAKYEQKLEERKDQYIENFLATLEADAFQKEIIKQYLNSYFEAKTEVLKIKYERIFDREQAIKKLDESHFKDLEELISEDDMTKIKDMIKGDFDEKEVKKKKKKKRKKKKND
;
A
#
# COMPACT_ATOMS: atom_id res chain seq x y z
N MET A 1 30.85 -22.15 -9.16
CA MET A 1 29.93 -22.12 -10.32
C MET A 1 28.53 -22.45 -9.83
N LYS A 2 27.59 -21.60 -10.26
CA LYS A 2 26.12 -21.62 -10.14
C LYS A 2 25.49 -22.93 -9.64
N HIS A 3 24.75 -22.87 -8.52
CA HIS A 3 23.28 -23.03 -8.46
C HIS A 3 22.77 -23.37 -7.04
N ILE A 4 21.61 -22.79 -6.71
CA ILE A 4 20.59 -23.19 -5.72
C ILE A 4 20.81 -22.71 -4.27
N VAL A 5 19.92 -21.81 -3.82
CA VAL A 5 19.00 -21.96 -2.67
C VAL A 5 18.26 -20.62 -2.39
N LEU A 6 16.95 -20.73 -2.04
CA LEU A 6 15.96 -19.71 -1.58
C LEU A 6 15.16 -19.02 -2.70
N LEU A 7 13.93 -19.40 -3.07
CA LEU A 7 12.81 -20.08 -2.39
C LEU A 7 12.31 -19.37 -1.12
N SER A 8 11.70 -18.20 -1.28
CA SER A 8 10.68 -17.66 -0.37
C SER A 8 10.01 -16.41 -0.94
N PHE A 9 8.96 -16.56 -1.77
CA PHE A 9 7.88 -15.57 -1.88
C PHE A 9 6.62 -16.15 -2.54
N ALA A 10 6.15 -17.29 -2.05
CA ALA A 10 4.99 -18.02 -2.58
C ALA A 10 3.80 -18.07 -1.61
N LEU A 11 3.49 -16.99 -0.89
CA LEU A 11 2.47 -17.05 0.20
C LEU A 11 1.46 -15.90 0.28
N LEU A 12 1.16 -15.17 -0.81
CA LEU A 12 0.08 -14.16 -0.78
C LEU A 12 -0.82 -14.12 -2.04
N LEU A 13 -1.18 -15.28 -2.61
CA LEU A 13 -2.21 -15.35 -3.67
C LEU A 13 -3.17 -16.55 -3.54
N GLY A 14 -3.43 -17.01 -2.33
CA GLY A 14 -4.52 -17.94 -2.06
C GLY A 14 -5.72 -17.21 -1.50
N PHE A 15 -6.66 -16.78 -2.35
CA PHE A 15 -8.12 -16.87 -2.16
C PHE A 15 -8.89 -15.93 -3.11
N SER A 16 -9.86 -16.53 -3.80
CA SER A 16 -10.94 -15.96 -4.62
C SER A 16 -10.66 -15.67 -6.11
N SER A 17 -10.60 -16.73 -6.92
CA SER A 17 -11.04 -16.68 -8.33
C SER A 17 -11.65 -18.01 -8.80
N SER A 18 -12.62 -18.53 -8.03
CA SER A 18 -13.60 -19.48 -8.56
C SER A 18 -14.64 -18.72 -9.39
N ALA A 19 -14.23 -18.32 -10.58
CA ALA A 19 -15.12 -17.93 -11.68
C ALA A 19 -14.54 -18.58 -12.94
N GLN A 20 -14.95 -19.83 -13.19
CA GLN A 20 -14.72 -20.54 -14.44
C GLN A 20 -15.48 -19.81 -15.58
N GLY A 21 -14.89 -18.74 -16.08
CA GLY A 21 -15.15 -18.25 -17.44
C GLY A 21 -14.14 -18.92 -18.36
N ARG A 22 -14.62 -19.74 -19.29
CA ARG A 22 -13.82 -20.45 -20.30
C ARG A 22 -12.86 -19.47 -21.00
N ARG A 23 -11.58 -19.50 -20.66
CA ARG A 23 -10.51 -18.80 -21.40
C ARG A 23 -9.91 -19.77 -22.40
N ASP A 24 -9.81 -19.31 -23.64
CA ASP A 24 -9.20 -20.00 -24.76
C ASP A 24 -7.91 -20.72 -24.38
N ARG A 25 -7.89 -22.03 -24.62
CA ARG A 25 -6.73 -22.92 -24.41
C ARG A 25 -5.74 -22.83 -25.57
N MET A 26 -5.43 -21.62 -26.05
CA MET A 26 -4.32 -21.36 -26.97
C MET A 26 -3.51 -20.16 -26.48
N GLY A 27 -3.08 -20.23 -25.22
CA GLY A 27 -2.17 -19.25 -24.64
C GLY A 27 -0.75 -19.47 -25.16
N ASN A 28 -0.17 -18.43 -25.76
CA ASN A 28 1.25 -18.35 -26.07
C ASN A 28 2.07 -18.73 -24.81
N PRO A 29 3.11 -19.59 -24.89
CA PRO A 29 3.90 -19.95 -23.72
C PRO A 29 4.42 -18.68 -23.04
N ILE A 30 4.22 -18.57 -21.73
CA ILE A 30 4.82 -17.52 -20.91
C ILE A 30 6.32 -17.81 -20.91
N ILE A 31 7.08 -17.13 -21.77
CA ILE A 31 8.53 -17.23 -21.81
C ILE A 31 9.04 -16.50 -20.56
N ASN A 32 9.69 -17.25 -19.66
CA ASN A 32 10.33 -16.70 -18.47
C ASN A 32 11.59 -15.94 -18.90
N ARG A 33 11.41 -14.67 -19.30
CA ARG A 33 12.49 -13.74 -19.65
C ARG A 33 12.74 -12.78 -18.49
N GLU A 34 13.98 -12.31 -18.35
CA GLU A 34 14.27 -11.18 -17.47
C GLU A 34 13.47 -9.95 -17.94
N PRO A 35 12.82 -9.20 -17.03
CA PRO A 35 12.07 -8.00 -17.40
C PRO A 35 12.96 -6.98 -18.11
N THR A 36 12.46 -6.33 -19.15
CA THR A 36 13.20 -5.23 -19.79
C THR A 36 13.20 -3.98 -18.89
N GLU A 37 14.16 -3.08 -19.10
CA GLU A 37 14.23 -1.81 -18.35
C GLU A 37 12.91 -1.01 -18.44
N GLU A 38 12.27 -1.00 -19.61
CA GLU A 38 10.95 -0.37 -19.79
C GLU A 38 9.84 -1.06 -18.98
N GLU A 39 9.88 -2.39 -18.85
CA GLU A 39 8.92 -3.15 -18.05
C GLU A 39 9.10 -2.88 -16.55
N ILE A 40 10.35 -2.74 -16.10
CA ILE A 40 10.70 -2.35 -14.73
C ILE A 40 10.19 -0.93 -14.45
N ALA A 41 10.49 0.03 -15.31
CA ALA A 41 10.04 1.42 -15.15
C ALA A 41 8.51 1.54 -15.12
N LYS A 42 7.80 0.85 -16.04
CA LYS A 42 6.32 0.79 -16.04
C LYS A 42 5.77 0.14 -14.78
N TYR A 43 6.49 -0.81 -14.21
CA TYR A 43 6.09 -1.48 -12.98
C TYR A 43 6.26 -0.58 -11.77
N GLU A 44 7.39 0.13 -11.66
CA GLU A 44 7.64 1.11 -10.60
C GLU A 44 6.60 2.23 -10.61
N GLN A 45 6.29 2.79 -11.79
CA GLN A 45 5.23 3.78 -11.95
C GLN A 45 3.87 3.27 -11.44
N LYS A 46 3.50 2.02 -11.76
CA LYS A 46 2.25 1.43 -11.28
C LYS A 46 2.22 1.24 -9.77
N LEU A 47 3.37 0.95 -9.14
CA LEU A 47 3.45 0.86 -7.69
C LEU A 47 3.27 2.23 -7.04
N GLU A 48 3.88 3.26 -7.62
CA GLU A 48 3.76 4.63 -7.16
C GLU A 48 2.33 5.17 -7.33
N GLU A 49 1.72 5.00 -8.49
CA GLU A 49 0.30 5.36 -8.72
C GLU A 49 -0.63 4.64 -7.74
N ARG A 50 -0.32 3.39 -7.41
CA ARG A 50 -1.11 2.60 -6.45
C ARG A 50 -0.93 3.12 -5.03
N LYS A 51 0.29 3.52 -4.64
CA LYS A 51 0.59 4.18 -3.37
C LYS A 51 -0.21 5.47 -3.25
N ASP A 52 -0.19 6.31 -4.28
CA ASP A 52 -0.90 7.58 -4.30
C ASP A 52 -2.41 7.39 -4.20
N GLN A 53 -2.98 6.47 -5.00
CA GLN A 53 -4.40 6.13 -4.91
C GLN A 53 -4.81 5.61 -3.54
N TYR A 54 -3.94 4.81 -2.91
CA TYR A 54 -4.18 4.28 -1.57
C TYR A 54 -4.23 5.42 -0.53
N ILE A 55 -3.26 6.33 -0.57
CA ILE A 55 -3.20 7.51 0.29
C ILE A 55 -4.41 8.41 0.06
N GLU A 56 -4.77 8.71 -1.19
CA GLU A 56 -5.95 9.51 -1.51
C GLU A 56 -7.26 8.89 -1.03
N ASN A 57 -7.38 7.55 -1.14
CA ASN A 57 -8.55 6.84 -0.64
C ASN A 57 -8.62 6.91 0.89
N PHE A 58 -7.48 6.84 1.57
CA PHE A 58 -7.40 7.03 3.02
C PHE A 58 -7.74 8.45 3.45
N LEU A 59 -7.13 9.47 2.83
CA LEU A 59 -7.40 10.88 3.12
C LEU A 59 -8.88 11.22 2.95
N ALA A 60 -9.57 10.60 2.00
CA ALA A 60 -11.01 10.77 1.81
C ALA A 60 -11.88 10.25 2.98
N THR A 61 -11.30 9.51 3.94
CA THR A 61 -11.95 9.04 5.16
C THR A 61 -11.68 9.93 6.38
N LEU A 62 -10.73 10.86 6.26
CA LEU A 62 -10.39 11.81 7.31
C LEU A 62 -11.34 13.00 7.30
N GLU A 63 -11.63 13.50 8.48
CA GLU A 63 -12.48 14.68 8.69
C GLU A 63 -11.70 15.99 8.59
N ALA A 64 -10.37 15.90 8.69
CA ALA A 64 -9.41 16.96 8.45
C ALA A 64 -9.73 17.85 7.24
N ASP A 65 -9.37 19.12 7.35
CA ASP A 65 -9.51 20.09 6.26
C ASP A 65 -8.53 19.82 5.11
N ALA A 66 -8.59 20.65 4.05
CA ALA A 66 -7.73 20.48 2.88
C ALA A 66 -6.24 20.71 3.18
N PHE A 67 -5.92 21.63 4.09
CA PHE A 67 -4.54 21.94 4.49
C PHE A 67 -3.96 20.83 5.36
N GLN A 68 -4.70 20.40 6.38
CA GLN A 68 -4.37 19.25 7.21
C GLN A 68 -4.19 17.99 6.35
N LYS A 69 -5.08 17.75 5.38
CA LYS A 69 -4.94 16.60 4.45
C LYS A 69 -3.66 16.65 3.62
N GLU A 70 -3.22 17.83 3.20
CA GLU A 70 -1.97 17.98 2.46
C GLU A 70 -0.76 17.71 3.36
N ILE A 71 -0.77 18.19 4.61
CA ILE A 71 0.25 17.86 5.61
C ILE A 71 0.29 16.35 5.84
N ILE A 72 -0.86 15.74 6.12
CA ILE A 72 -0.96 14.29 6.35
C ILE A 72 -0.42 13.52 5.15
N LYS A 73 -0.75 13.94 3.92
CA LYS A 73 -0.23 13.33 2.68
C LYS A 73 1.29 13.34 2.64
N GLN A 74 1.93 14.48 2.95
CA GLN A 74 3.39 14.60 2.98
C GLN A 74 4.01 13.67 4.02
N TYR A 75 3.44 13.62 5.23
CA TYR A 75 3.90 12.72 6.28
C TYR A 75 3.77 11.24 5.89
N LEU A 76 2.65 10.86 5.27
CA LEU A 76 2.43 9.49 4.79
C LEU A 76 3.42 9.08 3.70
N ASN A 77 3.70 9.96 2.74
CA ASN A 77 4.70 9.70 1.71
C ASN A 77 6.08 9.48 2.32
N SER A 78 6.51 10.40 3.19
CA SER A 78 7.79 10.29 3.91
C SER A 78 7.86 9.02 4.77
N TYR A 79 6.75 8.63 5.40
CA TYR A 79 6.67 7.39 6.18
C TYR A 79 6.87 6.14 5.31
N PHE A 80 6.21 6.06 4.15
CA PHE A 80 6.36 4.90 3.26
C PHE A 80 7.77 4.81 2.67
N GLU A 81 8.40 5.94 2.37
CA GLU A 81 9.81 6.01 1.97
C GLU A 81 10.73 5.48 3.08
N ALA A 82 10.62 6.04 4.29
CA ALA A 82 11.40 5.62 5.45
C ALA A 82 11.19 4.14 5.79
N LYS A 83 9.94 3.65 5.73
CA LYS A 83 9.62 2.23 5.94
C LYS A 83 10.26 1.34 4.88
N THR A 84 10.28 1.79 3.63
CA THR A 84 10.94 1.06 2.54
C THR A 84 12.46 1.02 2.74
N GLU A 85 13.07 2.10 3.23
CA GLU A 85 14.49 2.12 3.58
C GLU A 85 14.81 1.15 4.71
N VAL A 86 14.01 1.15 5.79
CA VAL A 86 14.12 0.17 6.87
C VAL A 86 14.01 -1.25 6.33
N LEU A 87 13.09 -1.53 5.40
CA LEU A 87 12.96 -2.86 4.80
C LEU A 87 14.15 -3.27 3.90
N LYS A 88 14.84 -2.31 3.29
CA LYS A 88 16.03 -2.54 2.44
C LYS A 88 17.30 -2.82 3.25
N ILE A 89 17.38 -2.31 4.49
CA ILE A 89 18.54 -2.54 5.36
C ILE A 89 18.66 -4.03 5.71
N LYS A 90 19.89 -4.55 5.62
CA LYS A 90 20.21 -5.90 6.09
C LYS A 90 20.39 -5.88 7.60
N TYR A 91 19.42 -6.43 8.31
CA TYR A 91 19.52 -6.71 9.74
C TYR A 91 20.05 -8.11 9.97
N GLU A 92 20.89 -8.29 10.99
CA GLU A 92 21.35 -9.61 11.42
C GLU A 92 20.19 -10.45 11.97
N ARG A 93 19.27 -9.81 12.70
CA ARG A 93 18.11 -10.46 13.31
C ARG A 93 16.82 -9.80 12.83
N ILE A 94 15.78 -10.63 12.68
CA ILE A 94 14.43 -10.17 12.33
C ILE A 94 13.90 -9.17 13.39
N PHE A 95 14.21 -9.44 14.66
CA PHE A 95 13.81 -8.60 15.79
C PHE A 95 14.32 -7.15 15.70
N ASP A 96 15.55 -6.94 15.21
CA ASP A 96 16.11 -5.59 15.10
C ASP A 96 15.37 -4.77 14.04
N ARG A 97 14.94 -5.42 12.95
CA ARG A 97 14.10 -4.81 11.93
C ARG A 97 12.71 -4.47 12.48
N GLU A 98 12.11 -5.39 13.24
CA GLU A 98 10.80 -5.14 13.88
C GLU A 98 10.87 -3.97 14.85
N GLN A 99 11.95 -3.85 15.64
CA GLN A 99 12.17 -2.68 16.49
C GLN A 99 12.34 -1.40 15.71
N ALA A 100 13.07 -1.42 14.58
CA ALA A 100 13.25 -0.25 13.73
C ALA A 100 11.91 0.23 13.13
N ILE A 101 11.08 -0.70 12.64
CA ILE A 101 9.73 -0.39 12.15
C ILE A 101 8.88 0.17 13.29
N LYS A 102 8.88 -0.46 14.46
CA LYS A 102 8.11 0.01 15.62
C LYS A 102 8.51 1.42 16.05
N LYS A 103 9.81 1.72 16.10
CA LYS A 103 10.31 3.07 16.40
C LYS A 103 9.83 4.09 15.35
N LEU A 104 9.89 3.73 14.07
CA LEU A 104 9.38 4.57 12.99
C LEU A 104 7.87 4.85 13.17
N ASP A 105 7.07 3.81 13.43
CA ASP A 105 5.62 3.94 13.65
C ASP A 105 5.29 4.87 14.83
N GLU A 106 6.09 4.83 15.89
CA GLU A 106 5.90 5.63 17.10
C GLU A 106 6.40 7.07 16.98
N SER A 107 7.46 7.33 16.18
CA SER A 107 8.09 8.65 16.12
C SER A 107 7.63 9.51 14.94
N HIS A 108 7.33 8.89 13.79
CA HIS A 108 7.16 9.61 12.52
C HIS A 108 5.97 10.57 12.50
N PHE A 109 4.94 10.29 13.31
CA PHE A 109 3.70 11.07 13.35
C PHE A 109 3.53 11.89 14.62
N LYS A 110 4.55 11.96 15.50
CA LYS A 110 4.43 12.69 16.79
C LYS A 110 4.08 14.16 16.59
N ASP A 111 4.76 14.82 15.66
CA ASP A 111 4.55 16.23 15.38
C ASP A 111 3.15 16.50 14.77
N LEU A 112 2.54 15.46 14.19
CA LEU A 112 1.20 15.54 13.63
C LEU A 112 0.13 15.45 14.73
N GLU A 113 0.43 14.90 15.92
CA GLU A 113 -0.54 14.74 17.02
C GLU A 113 -1.08 16.09 17.52
N GLU A 114 -0.29 17.16 17.39
CA GLU A 114 -0.70 18.51 17.77
C GLU A 114 -1.49 19.24 16.67
N LEU A 115 -1.43 18.75 15.42
CA LEU A 115 -1.97 19.45 14.25
C LEU A 115 -3.32 18.92 13.76
N ILE A 116 -3.68 17.69 14.14
CA ILE A 116 -4.91 17.02 13.69
C ILE A 116 -5.71 16.51 14.89
N SER A 117 -6.97 16.14 14.66
CA SER A 117 -7.79 15.56 15.72
C SER A 117 -7.27 14.18 16.16
N GLU A 118 -7.50 13.83 17.42
CA GLU A 118 -7.18 12.50 17.96
C GLU A 118 -7.85 11.36 17.16
N ASP A 119 -9.07 11.61 16.67
CA ASP A 119 -9.82 10.66 15.83
C ASP A 119 -9.11 10.39 14.50
N ASP A 120 -8.66 11.43 13.80
CA ASP A 120 -7.93 11.26 12.54
C ASP A 120 -6.53 10.69 12.78
N MET A 121 -5.89 11.02 13.91
CA MET A 121 -4.63 10.39 14.31
C MET A 121 -4.78 8.89 14.56
N THR A 122 -5.87 8.48 15.20
CA THR A 122 -6.19 7.06 15.42
C THR A 122 -6.35 6.33 14.08
N LYS A 123 -7.07 6.93 13.12
CA LYS A 123 -7.20 6.36 11.76
C LYS A 123 -5.85 6.21 11.06
N ILE A 124 -4.92 7.16 11.24
CA ILE A 124 -3.56 7.06 10.69
C ILE A 124 -2.82 5.88 11.33
N LYS A 125 -2.87 5.75 12.66
CA LYS A 125 -2.25 4.64 13.39
C LYS A 125 -2.81 3.27 12.96
N ASP A 126 -4.11 3.17 12.71
CA ASP A 126 -4.73 1.94 12.22
C ASP A 126 -4.33 1.64 10.77
N MET A 127 -4.22 2.67 9.92
CA MET A 127 -3.77 2.50 8.54
C MET A 127 -2.35 1.94 8.47
N ILE A 128 -1.41 2.46 9.26
CA ILE A 128 0.00 2.02 9.20
C ILE A 128 0.20 0.60 9.75
N LYS A 129 -0.68 0.14 10.64
CA LYS A 129 -0.74 -1.26 11.12
C LYS A 129 -1.30 -2.23 10.08
N GLY A 130 -1.98 -1.72 9.05
CA GLY A 130 -2.55 -2.51 7.96
C GLY A 130 -4.06 -2.76 8.09
N ASP A 131 -4.75 -2.10 9.01
CA ASP A 131 -6.18 -2.32 9.28
C ASP A 131 -7.11 -1.51 8.35
N PHE A 132 -6.56 -0.74 7.41
CA PHE A 132 -7.35 0.06 6.47
C PHE A 132 -7.88 -0.75 5.28
N ASP A 133 -9.19 -1.00 5.25
CA ASP A 133 -9.86 -1.65 4.12
C ASP A 133 -10.27 -0.65 3.02
N GLU A 134 -9.38 -0.50 2.03
CA GLU A 134 -9.61 0.30 0.82
C GLU A 134 -10.86 -0.15 0.03
N LYS A 135 -11.23 -1.44 0.08
CA LYS A 135 -12.39 -1.97 -0.67
C LYS A 135 -13.69 -1.39 -0.14
N GLU A 136 -13.80 -1.19 1.17
CA GLU A 136 -14.97 -0.55 1.77
C GLU A 136 -15.16 0.88 1.25
N VAL A 137 -14.07 1.65 1.22
CA VAL A 137 -14.08 3.04 0.74
C VAL A 137 -14.50 3.09 -0.72
N LYS A 138 -13.93 2.23 -1.57
CA LYS A 138 -14.30 2.11 -2.99
C LYS A 138 -15.77 1.74 -3.16
N LYS A 139 -16.29 0.80 -2.37
CA LYS A 139 -17.72 0.43 -2.38
C LYS A 139 -18.61 1.62 -2.00
N LYS A 140 -18.27 2.36 -0.94
CA LYS A 140 -19.01 3.56 -0.49
C LYS A 140 -19.02 4.65 -1.56
N LYS A 141 -17.87 4.94 -2.19
CA LYS A 141 -17.76 5.89 -3.31
C LYS A 141 -18.64 5.47 -4.50
N LYS A 142 -18.63 4.19 -4.88
CA LYS A 142 -19.45 3.66 -5.98
C LYS A 142 -20.95 3.76 -5.69
N LYS A 143 -21.38 3.47 -4.46
CA LYS A 143 -22.79 3.64 -4.03
C LYS A 143 -23.25 5.10 -4.11
N LYS A 144 -22.43 6.06 -3.63
CA LYS A 144 -22.73 7.50 -3.72
C LYS A 144 -22.91 7.98 -5.16
N ARG A 145 -22.02 7.56 -6.08
CA ARG A 145 -22.11 7.90 -7.52
C ARG A 145 -23.36 7.33 -8.20
N LYS A 146 -23.83 6.14 -7.80
CA LYS A 146 -25.07 5.57 -8.34
C LYS A 146 -26.32 6.32 -7.88
N LYS A 147 -26.38 6.76 -6.62
CA LYS A 147 -27.50 7.56 -6.11
C LYS A 147 -27.64 8.88 -6.87
N LYS A 148 -26.54 9.63 -7.02
CA LYS A 148 -26.49 10.89 -7.80
C LYS A 148 -26.83 10.78 -9.29
N LYS A 149 -26.94 9.58 -9.86
CA LYS A 149 -27.34 9.37 -11.26
C LYS A 149 -28.82 9.02 -11.42
N ASN A 150 -29.47 8.65 -10.32
CA ASN A 150 -30.88 8.28 -10.27
C ASN A 150 -31.76 9.42 -9.71
N ASP A 151 -31.14 10.46 -9.18
CA ASP A 151 -31.73 11.78 -8.89
C ASP A 151 -31.49 12.70 -10.09
#